data_AF-A0A1G5BE58-F1
#
_entry.id   AF-A0A1G5BE58-F1
#
_cell.length_a   1.000
_cell.length_b   1.000
_cell.length_c   1.000
_cell.angle_alpha   90.00
_cell.angle_beta   90.00
_cell.angle_gamma   90.00
#
_symmetry.space_group_name_H-M   'P 1'
#
loop_
_entity.id
_entity.type
_entity.pdbx_description
1 polymer ?
#
loop_
_entity_poly.entity_id
_entity_poly.type
_entity_poly.pdbx_seq_one_letter_code
_entity_poly.pdbx_strand_id
1 'polypeptide(L)'
;MWIMRFLLKILVLPLLLAVDAATLITKVSIYVGCYVVGFAVWLCGIFCILSIIFKMIPCAIFFAAILIVMFACLFAAANIQLFLESAHRVLKRV
;
A
#
# COMPACT_ATOMS: atom_id res chain seq x y z
N MET A 1 -36.16 9.98 19.74
CA MET A 1 -34.89 9.21 19.68
C MET A 1 -34.81 8.25 18.49
N TRP A 2 -35.90 7.59 18.10
CA TRP A 2 -35.92 6.66 16.95
C TRP A 2 -35.59 7.29 15.60
N ILE A 3 -36.12 8.48 15.32
CA ILE A 3 -35.88 9.23 14.06
C ILE A 3 -34.41 9.63 13.89
N MET A 4 -33.74 10.08 14.96
CA MET A 4 -32.31 10.39 14.94
C MET A 4 -31.46 9.14 14.63
N ARG A 5 -31.81 7.97 15.15
CA ARG A 5 -31.14 6.70 14.82
C ARG A 5 -31.36 6.27 13.36
N PHE A 6 -32.53 6.55 12.80
CA PHE A 6 -32.84 6.24 11.41
C PHE A 6 -32.07 7.15 10.43
N LEU A 7 -32.00 8.45 10.73
CA LEU A 7 -31.22 9.42 9.96
C LEU A 7 -29.73 9.06 9.97
N LEU A 8 -29.20 8.67 11.14
CA LEU A 8 -27.82 8.24 11.27
C LEU A 8 -27.53 6.99 10.41
N LYS A 9 -28.43 5.98 10.43
CA LYS A 9 -28.30 4.78 9.60
C LYS A 9 -28.32 5.08 8.10
N ILE A 10 -29.17 5.99 7.66
CA ILE A 10 -29.26 6.41 6.25
C ILE A 10 -28.00 7.16 5.81
N LEU A 11 -27.37 7.92 6.71
CA LEU A 11 -26.11 8.63 6.42
C LEU A 11 -24.88 7.71 6.46
N VAL A 12 -24.88 6.74 7.37
CA VAL A 12 -23.76 5.78 7.56
C VAL A 12 -23.69 4.78 6.41
N LEU A 13 -24.82 4.34 5.85
CA LEU A 13 -24.85 3.38 4.74
C LEU A 13 -24.05 3.81 3.49
N PRO A 14 -24.25 5.02 2.91
CA PRO A 14 -23.48 5.48 1.76
C PRO A 14 -22.02 5.76 2.12
N LEU A 15 -21.74 6.16 3.36
CA LEU A 15 -20.37 6.33 3.86
C LEU A 15 -19.64 4.97 3.91
N LEU A 16 -20.34 3.93 4.35
CA LEU A 16 -19.82 2.56 4.40
C LEU A 16 -19.57 2.02 3.00
N LEU A 17 -20.47 2.28 2.06
CA LEU A 17 -20.32 1.90 0.65
C LEU A 17 -19.13 2.61 -0.01
N ALA A 18 -18.94 3.91 0.27
CA ALA A 18 -17.82 4.69 -0.25
C ALA A 18 -16.48 4.22 0.32
N VAL A 19 -16.44 3.92 1.63
CA VAL A 19 -15.26 3.35 2.27
C VAL A 19 -14.98 1.96 1.73
N ASP A 20 -15.98 1.10 1.52
CA ASP A 20 -15.80 -0.23 0.91
C ASP A 20 -15.20 -0.14 -0.49
N ALA A 21 -15.76 0.71 -1.35
CA ALA A 21 -15.24 0.93 -2.70
C ALA A 21 -13.80 1.45 -2.66
N ALA A 22 -13.50 2.43 -1.80
CA ALA A 22 -12.15 2.94 -1.61
C ALA A 22 -11.18 1.87 -1.10
N THR A 23 -11.63 1.00 -0.19
CA THR A 23 -10.82 -0.11 0.36
C THR A 23 -10.55 -1.18 -0.71
N LEU A 24 -11.53 -1.46 -1.57
CA LEU A 24 -11.39 -2.42 -2.66
C LEU A 24 -10.42 -1.89 -3.72
N ILE A 25 -10.56 -0.62 -4.14
CA ILE A 25 -9.69 0.03 -5.12
C ILE A 25 -8.26 0.09 -4.60
N THR A 26 -8.07 0.46 -3.32
CA THR A 26 -6.73 0.51 -2.71
C THR A 26 -6.13 -0.87 -2.57
N LYS A 27 -6.88 -1.90 -2.18
CA LYS A 27 -6.38 -3.30 -2.18
C LYS A 27 -5.94 -3.76 -3.56
N VAL A 28 -6.75 -3.52 -4.60
CA VAL A 28 -6.40 -3.90 -5.98
C VAL A 28 -5.17 -3.14 -6.47
N SER A 29 -5.12 -1.82 -6.23
CA SER A 29 -3.98 -0.97 -6.60
C SER A 29 -2.70 -1.39 -5.89
N ILE A 30 -2.77 -1.77 -4.62
CA ILE A 30 -1.61 -2.25 -3.85
C ILE A 30 -1.22 -3.65 -4.33
N TYR A 31 -2.17 -4.52 -4.67
CA TYR A 31 -1.84 -5.86 -5.17
C TYR A 31 -1.08 -5.75 -6.50
N VAL A 32 -1.61 -4.99 -7.47
CA VAL A 32 -0.95 -4.73 -8.75
C VAL A 32 0.38 -4.00 -8.53
N GLY A 33 0.41 -3.01 -7.65
CA GLY A 33 1.61 -2.30 -7.24
C GLY A 33 2.68 -3.23 -6.67
N CYS A 34 2.32 -4.14 -5.77
CA CYS A 34 3.24 -5.11 -5.18
C CYS A 34 3.82 -6.08 -6.21
N TYR A 35 3.07 -6.50 -7.23
CA TYR A 35 3.61 -7.34 -8.30
C TYR A 35 4.62 -6.57 -9.16
N VAL A 36 4.27 -5.37 -9.60
CA VAL A 36 5.14 -4.55 -10.47
C VAL A 36 6.37 -4.06 -9.71
N VAL A 37 6.17 -3.52 -8.51
CA VAL A 37 7.25 -3.02 -7.64
C VAL A 37 8.09 -4.18 -7.12
N GLY A 38 7.49 -5.32 -6.77
CA GLY A 38 8.20 -6.53 -6.36
C GLY A 38 9.13 -7.05 -7.45
N PHE A 39 8.66 -7.08 -8.70
CA PHE A 39 9.50 -7.42 -9.85
C PHE A 39 10.66 -6.42 -10.05
N ALA A 40 10.39 -5.12 -9.92
CA ALA A 40 11.41 -4.08 -10.03
C ALA A 40 12.45 -4.13 -8.89
N VAL A 41 12.04 -4.42 -7.65
CA VAL A 41 12.93 -4.66 -6.50
C VAL A 41 13.82 -5.87 -6.78
N TRP A 42 13.25 -6.94 -7.34
CA TRP A 42 13.99 -8.16 -7.65
C TRP A 42 15.06 -7.91 -8.71
N LEU A 43 14.71 -7.21 -9.80
CA LEU A 43 15.67 -6.78 -10.82
C LEU A 43 16.77 -5.91 -10.23
N CYS A 44 16.43 -4.88 -9.45
CA CYS A 44 17.41 -4.00 -8.82
C CYS A 44 18.35 -4.77 -7.88
N GLY A 45 17.83 -5.76 -7.14
CA GLY A 45 18.61 -6.66 -6.30
C GLY A 45 19.66 -7.44 -7.09
N ILE A 46 19.26 -8.04 -8.23
CA ILE A 46 20.18 -8.78 -9.10
C ILE A 46 21.25 -7.86 -9.68
N PHE A 47 20.87 -6.70 -10.21
CA PHE A 47 21.84 -5.74 -10.75
C PHE A 47 22.80 -5.20 -9.69
N CYS A 48 22.33 -5.03 -8.44
CA CYS A 48 23.18 -4.67 -7.32
C CYS A 48 24.22 -5.75 -7.03
N ILE A 49 23.82 -7.03 -6.97
CA ILE A 49 24.74 -8.15 -6.75
C ILE A 49 25.74 -8.28 -7.91
N LEU A 50 25.27 -8.18 -9.16
CA LEU A 50 26.12 -8.23 -10.34
C LEU A 50 27.16 -7.10 -10.31
N SER A 51 26.75 -5.88 -9.96
CA SER A 51 27.63 -4.72 -9.87
C SER A 51 28.74 -4.90 -8.83
N ILE A 52 28.44 -5.59 -7.71
CA ILE A 52 29.44 -5.94 -6.69
C ILE A 52 30.45 -6.96 -7.25
N ILE A 53 29.97 -8.00 -7.95
CA ILE A 53 30.82 -9.03 -8.56
C ILE A 53 31.77 -8.43 -9.60
N PHE A 54 31.28 -7.53 -10.44
CA PHE A 54 32.08 -6.82 -11.45
C PHE A 54 32.90 -5.65 -10.87
N LYS A 55 32.95 -5.48 -9.55
CA LYS A 55 33.65 -4.39 -8.84
C LYS A 55 33.25 -2.98 -9.31
N MET A 56 32.04 -2.83 -9.86
CA MET A 56 31.46 -1.54 -10.23
C MET A 56 30.80 -0.89 -9.00
N ILE A 57 31.64 -0.46 -8.06
CA ILE A 57 31.25 0.19 -6.80
C ILE A 57 30.24 1.35 -7.00
N PRO A 58 30.40 2.30 -7.95
CA PRO A 58 29.43 3.39 -8.10
C PRO A 58 28.04 2.90 -8.54
N CYS A 59 27.98 1.88 -9.39
CA CYS A 59 26.72 1.28 -9.82
C CYS A 59 26.04 0.53 -8.67
N ALA A 60 26.80 -0.20 -7.86
CA ALA A 60 26.27 -0.91 -6.69
C ALA A 60 25.64 0.06 -5.67
N ILE A 61 26.29 1.20 -5.41
CA ILE A 61 25.75 2.24 -4.49
C ILE A 61 24.43 2.82 -5.04
N PHE A 62 24.36 3.10 -6.34
CA PHE A 62 23.15 3.62 -6.97
C PHE A 62 21.96 2.65 -6.87
N PHE A 63 22.17 1.37 -7.20
CA PHE A 63 21.12 0.36 -7.08
C PHE A 63 20.71 0.10 -5.62
N ALA A 64 21.66 0.13 -4.69
CA ALA A 64 21.36 0.01 -3.26
C ALA A 64 20.52 1.19 -2.74
N ALA A 65 20.82 2.42 -3.16
CA ALA A 65 20.02 3.59 -2.80
C ALA A 65 18.58 3.49 -3.34
N ILE A 66 18.42 3.08 -4.59
CA ILE A 66 17.10 2.85 -5.19
C ILE A 66 16.32 1.77 -4.43
N LEU A 67 16.97 0.66 -4.09
CA LEU A 67 16.34 -0.41 -3.29
C LEU A 67 15.83 0.11 -1.96
N ILE A 68 16.62 0.91 -1.23
CA ILE A 68 16.21 1.50 0.05
C ILE A 68 14.97 2.39 -0.12
N VAL A 69 14.95 3.24 -1.15
CA VAL A 69 13.79 4.11 -1.43
C VAL A 69 12.55 3.27 -1.76
N MET A 70 12.69 2.23 -2.57
CA MET A 70 11.58 1.33 -2.91
C MET A 70 11.02 0.61 -1.68
N PHE A 71 11.89 0.15 -0.77
CA PHE A 71 11.48 -0.44 0.50
C PHE A 71 10.72 0.56 1.39
N ALA A 72 11.19 1.81 1.48
CA ALA A 72 10.50 2.85 2.25
C ALA A 72 9.10 3.14 1.68
N CYS A 73 8.96 3.22 0.36
CA CYS A 73 7.68 3.40 -0.31
C CYS A 73 6.72 2.20 -0.09
N LEU A 74 7.22 0.97 -0.20
CA LEU A 74 6.45 -0.25 0.09
C LEU A 74 5.97 -0.27 1.55
N PHE A 75 6.83 0.11 2.48
CA PHE A 75 6.48 0.20 3.90
C PHE A 75 5.40 1.26 4.16
N ALA A 76 5.50 2.43 3.53
CA ALA A 76 4.48 3.46 3.62
C ALA A 76 3.13 2.99 3.03
N ALA A 77 3.16 2.34 1.86
CA ALA A 77 1.97 1.78 1.22
C ALA A 77 1.28 0.71 2.09
N ALA A 78 2.06 -0.19 2.72
CA ALA A 78 1.54 -1.20 3.62
C ALA A 78 0.86 -0.60 4.87
N ASN A 79 1.43 0.47 5.43
CA ASN A 79 0.83 1.17 6.57
C ASN A 79 -0.49 1.88 6.20
N ILE A 80 -0.57 2.48 5.00
CA ILE A 80 -1.82 3.06 4.50
C ILE A 80 -2.92 1.99 4.36
N GLN A 81 -2.55 0.79 3.91
CA GLN A 81 -3.47 -0.34 3.81
C GLN A 81 -4.01 -0.78 5.17
N LEU A 82 -3.13 -0.95 6.16
CA LEU A 82 -3.50 -1.28 7.55
C LEU A 82 -4.41 -0.20 8.15
N PHE A 83 -4.15 1.07 7.86
CA PHE A 83 -4.97 2.18 8.32
C PHE A 83 -6.38 2.13 7.71
N LEU A 84 -6.50 1.94 6.39
CA LEU A 84 -7.79 1.78 5.71
C LEU A 84 -8.59 0.57 6.22
N GLU A 85 -7.92 -0.56 6.47
CA GLU A 85 -8.56 -1.77 6.96
C GLU A 85 -9.00 -1.66 8.43
N SER A 86 -8.29 -0.87 9.24
CA SER A 86 -8.74 -0.54 10.60
C SER A 86 -9.92 0.44 10.60
N ALA A 87 -9.88 1.48 9.77
CA ALA A 87 -11.00 2.41 9.57
C ALA A 87 -12.28 1.69 9.12
N HIS A 88 -12.17 0.77 8.16
CA HIS A 88 -13.29 -0.06 7.72
C HIS A 88 -13.88 -0.90 8.88
N ARG A 89 -13.02 -1.54 9.70
CA ARG A 89 -13.47 -2.33 10.87
C ARG A 89 -14.15 -1.50 11.95
N VAL A 90 -13.73 -0.24 12.13
CA VAL A 90 -14.38 0.69 13.05
C VAL A 90 -15.74 1.12 12.50
N LEU A 91 -15.81 1.48 11.21
CA LEU A 91 -17.05 1.92 10.56
C LEU A 91 -18.13 0.84 10.56
N LYS A 92 -17.75 -0.43 10.36
CA LYS A 92 -18.66 -1.59 10.41
C LYS A 92 -19.25 -1.86 11.81
N ARG A 93 -18.63 -1.30 12.85
CA ARG A 93 -19.04 -1.49 14.26
C ARG A 93 -20.03 -0.43 14.76
N VAL A 94 -20.19 0.68 14.02
CA VAL A 94 -21.09 1.80 14.30
C VAL A 94 -22.44 1.56 13.63
#